data_AF-A0A7J6U9M2-F1
#
_entry.id   AF-A0A7J6U9M2-F1
#
_cell.length_a   1.000
_cell.length_b   1.000
_cell.length_c   1.000
_cell.angle_alpha   90.00
_cell.angle_beta   90.00
_cell.angle_gamma   90.00
#
_symmetry.space_group_name_H-M   'P 1'
#
loop_
_entity.id
_entity.type
_entity.pdbx_description
1 polymer ?
#
loop_
_entity_poly.entity_id
_entity_poly.type
_entity_poly.pdbx_seq_one_letter_code
_entity_poly.pdbx_strand_id
1 'polypeptide(L)'
;MRTVAAFALLKAWLYICRESSALLPDAPAKTVTMPVEEGFVAVEIDGQEVELRLDSGYYGLAVMDGRWYKRKYGGDACDWWGSGCYFCPKKAPCKFKHAKDKIKDDFADNSSIKGLPRTGALVMDGHEPTDVNFMVSRHTVWTDNETTPWGFFGISCSPPGVTRQSLLDTLFRKNVVGRLSYTLRTNTSQDADFISGHLTLGETINESEAGQYIYTKFVFSPSHHRALTAVFVYSLGLFDEAGNLKSKEGLTHRGPGSYLAIVDTGTNGLYLPRLNLVEDMLRSLQAKLRRKGYSKERISQMWRRDRNGFLNVKVEAVSFLPVLGLAITEGPGALVVKIRPKH
;
A
#
# COMPACT_ATOMS: atom_id res chain seq x y z
N MET A 1 15.02 -28.03 29.97
CA MET A 1 13.92 -27.05 29.83
C MET A 1 14.26 -26.10 28.69
N ARG A 2 13.59 -26.24 27.54
CA ARG A 2 13.71 -25.31 26.41
C ARG A 2 12.68 -24.20 26.61
N THR A 3 13.14 -22.99 26.86
CA THR A 3 12.27 -21.82 26.95
C THR A 3 11.96 -21.32 25.55
N VAL A 4 10.68 -21.41 25.21
CA VAL A 4 10.03 -20.77 24.06
C VAL A 4 10.12 -19.26 24.25
N ALA A 5 10.55 -18.51 23.23
CA ALA A 5 10.35 -17.07 23.18
C ALA A 5 9.84 -16.70 21.78
N ALA A 6 8.52 -16.52 21.71
CA ALA A 6 7.78 -16.02 20.59
C ALA A 6 8.13 -14.55 20.31
N PHE A 7 8.30 -14.20 19.04
CA PHE A 7 8.20 -12.83 18.56
C PHE A 7 7.47 -12.80 17.22
N ALA A 8 6.14 -12.88 17.29
CA ALA A 8 5.27 -12.39 16.23
C ALA A 8 4.70 -11.04 16.69
N LEU A 9 5.24 -9.94 16.15
CA LEU A 9 4.58 -8.64 16.24
C LEU A 9 3.70 -8.53 14.98
N LEU A 10 2.49 -9.08 15.05
CA LEU A 10 1.45 -8.76 14.08
C LEU A 10 1.03 -7.30 14.31
N LYS A 11 1.26 -6.43 13.32
CA LYS A 11 0.64 -5.11 13.27
C LYS A 11 -0.40 -5.14 12.16
N ALA A 12 -1.67 -5.17 12.54
CA ALA A 12 -2.79 -5.06 11.62
C ALA A 12 -3.18 -3.58 11.46
N TRP A 13 -3.47 -3.15 10.24
CA TRP A 13 -4.11 -1.86 9.97
C TRP A 13 -5.54 -2.12 9.49
N LEU A 14 -6.56 -1.75 10.28
CA LEU A 14 -7.95 -1.72 9.82
C LEU A 14 -8.25 -0.35 9.21
N TYR A 15 -8.96 -0.37 8.10
CA TYR A 15 -9.44 0.78 7.39
C TYR A 15 -10.97 0.72 7.15
N ILE A 16 -11.67 1.86 7.27
CA ILE A 16 -13.13 1.99 7.05
C ILE A 16 -13.39 3.13 6.04
N CYS A 17 -14.07 2.82 4.93
CA CYS A 17 -14.28 3.72 3.79
C CYS A 17 -15.36 4.79 3.99
N ARG A 18 -16.26 4.65 4.98
CA ARG A 18 -17.33 5.64 5.24
C ARG A 18 -17.86 5.50 6.66
N GLU A 19 -18.01 6.63 7.37
CA GLU A 19 -19.05 6.76 8.40
C GLU A 19 -20.39 6.86 7.68
N SER A 20 -20.96 5.74 7.24
CA SER A 20 -22.39 5.70 7.00
C SER A 20 -23.07 5.32 8.30
N SER A 21 -23.74 6.28 8.91
CA SER A 21 -24.66 6.17 10.05
C SER A 21 -25.88 5.26 9.79
N ALA A 22 -25.82 4.39 8.78
CA ALA A 22 -26.70 3.25 8.61
C ALA A 22 -25.91 1.98 8.95
N LEU A 23 -25.70 1.76 10.25
CA LEU A 23 -25.42 0.43 10.77
C LEU A 23 -26.62 -0.45 10.36
N LEU A 24 -26.47 -1.23 9.29
CA LEU A 24 -27.36 -2.36 9.09
C LEU A 24 -27.11 -3.33 10.26
N PRO A 25 -28.14 -3.63 11.07
CA PRO A 25 -27.98 -4.48 12.24
C PRO A 25 -27.70 -5.92 11.81
N ASP A 26 -26.81 -6.58 12.55
CA ASP A 26 -26.70 -8.04 12.76
C ASP A 26 -26.76 -8.98 11.52
N ALA A 27 -26.27 -8.54 10.36
CA ALA A 27 -25.93 -9.50 9.31
C ALA A 27 -24.64 -10.26 9.72
N PRO A 28 -24.54 -11.59 9.52
CA PRO A 28 -23.32 -12.34 9.80
C PRO A 28 -22.13 -11.68 9.11
N ALA A 29 -20.97 -11.65 9.78
CA ALA A 29 -19.76 -10.99 9.31
C ALA A 29 -19.27 -11.62 8.00
N LYS A 30 -19.81 -11.14 6.88
CA LYS A 30 -19.36 -11.52 5.54
C LYS A 30 -18.05 -10.82 5.28
N THR A 31 -16.98 -11.60 5.27
CA THR A 31 -15.62 -11.14 5.01
C THR A 31 -15.02 -11.97 3.90
N VAL A 32 -14.07 -11.40 3.17
CA VAL A 32 -13.27 -12.09 2.17
C VAL A 32 -11.83 -11.93 2.60
N THR A 33 -11.11 -13.02 2.86
CA THR A 33 -9.67 -12.96 3.18
C THR A 33 -8.90 -13.55 2.02
N MET A 34 -7.87 -12.85 1.56
CA MET A 34 -7.00 -13.30 0.48
C MET A 34 -5.53 -13.18 0.89
N PRO A 35 -4.67 -14.12 0.49
CA PRO A 35 -3.24 -13.97 0.66
C PRO A 35 -2.74 -12.79 -0.18
N VAL A 36 -1.74 -12.09 0.35
CA VAL A 36 -0.93 -11.12 -0.38
C VAL A 36 0.47 -11.69 -0.47
N GLU A 37 0.95 -11.92 -1.67
CA GLU A 37 2.28 -12.47 -1.92
C GLU A 37 3.07 -11.49 -2.77
N GLU A 38 4.16 -10.96 -2.22
CA GLU A 38 5.04 -9.99 -2.88
C GLU A 38 4.27 -8.79 -3.49
N GLY A 39 3.24 -8.32 -2.77
CA GLY A 39 2.41 -7.19 -3.18
C GLY A 39 1.29 -7.54 -4.14
N PHE A 40 1.08 -8.82 -4.47
CA PHE A 40 0.04 -9.28 -5.38
C PHE A 40 -1.06 -10.07 -4.66
N VAL A 41 -2.27 -10.00 -5.24
CA VAL A 41 -3.42 -10.82 -4.88
C VAL A 41 -3.86 -11.59 -6.12
N ALA A 42 -4.00 -12.91 -5.99
CA ALA A 42 -4.55 -13.75 -7.04
C ALA A 42 -6.08 -13.76 -6.98
N VAL A 43 -6.72 -13.53 -8.13
CA VAL A 43 -8.18 -13.60 -8.30
C VAL A 43 -8.52 -14.25 -9.64
N GLU A 44 -9.76 -14.66 -9.84
CA GLU A 44 -10.23 -15.13 -11.15
C GLU A 44 -11.24 -14.13 -11.73
N ILE A 45 -11.05 -13.76 -13.00
CA ILE A 45 -11.98 -12.89 -13.76
C ILE A 45 -12.42 -13.63 -15.02
N ASP A 46 -13.72 -13.89 -15.16
CA ASP A 46 -14.32 -14.63 -16.27
C ASP A 46 -13.65 -16.01 -16.52
N GLY A 47 -13.33 -16.77 -15.47
CA GLY A 47 -12.66 -18.07 -15.62
C GLY A 47 -11.15 -18.00 -15.83
N GLN A 48 -10.54 -16.81 -15.72
CA GLN A 48 -9.10 -16.61 -15.90
C GLN A 48 -8.46 -16.14 -14.61
N GLU A 49 -7.53 -16.93 -14.09
CA GLU A 49 -6.67 -16.53 -12.98
C GLU A 49 -5.77 -15.37 -13.40
N VAL A 50 -5.73 -14.34 -12.55
CA VAL A 50 -4.92 -13.14 -12.73
C VAL A 50 -4.32 -12.71 -11.40
N GLU A 51 -3.02 -12.49 -11.38
CA GLU A 51 -2.34 -11.87 -10.25
C GLU A 51 -2.33 -10.36 -10.42
N LEU A 52 -2.85 -9.65 -9.43
CA LEU A 52 -3.04 -8.21 -9.47
C LEU A 52 -2.29 -7.54 -8.32
N ARG A 53 -1.53 -6.49 -8.65
CA ARG A 53 -0.79 -5.71 -7.66
C ARG A 53 -1.76 -4.96 -6.75
N LEU A 54 -1.59 -5.12 -5.45
CA LEU A 54 -2.38 -4.46 -4.44
C LEU A 54 -2.06 -2.96 -4.39
N ASP A 55 -3.06 -2.10 -4.57
CA ASP A 55 -2.87 -0.66 -4.66
C ASP A 55 -3.86 0.10 -3.76
N SER A 56 -3.34 0.80 -2.76
CA SER A 56 -4.11 1.61 -1.81
C SER A 56 -4.48 3.01 -2.31
N GLY A 57 -3.98 3.42 -3.48
CA GLY A 57 -4.34 4.64 -4.20
C GLY A 57 -5.36 4.42 -5.32
N TYR A 58 -5.46 3.20 -5.85
CA TYR A 58 -6.43 2.80 -6.85
C TYR A 58 -7.71 2.26 -6.21
N TYR A 59 -8.87 2.60 -6.79
CA TYR A 59 -10.19 2.25 -6.23
C TYR A 59 -10.91 1.12 -6.98
N GLY A 60 -10.39 0.70 -8.14
CA GLY A 60 -11.04 -0.27 -9.02
C GLY A 60 -10.24 -1.53 -9.26
N LEU A 61 -10.65 -2.30 -10.27
CA LEU A 61 -9.86 -3.38 -10.85
C LEU A 61 -9.36 -2.98 -12.24
N ALA A 62 -8.10 -3.27 -12.52
CA ALA A 62 -7.49 -3.07 -13.83
C ALA A 62 -6.62 -4.26 -14.21
N VAL A 63 -6.66 -4.63 -15.49
CA VAL A 63 -5.89 -5.72 -16.08
C VAL A 63 -5.27 -5.28 -17.40
N MET A 64 -4.22 -5.96 -17.84
CA MET A 64 -3.55 -5.76 -19.11
C MET A 64 -4.22 -6.59 -20.22
N ASP A 65 -4.38 -6.02 -21.42
CA ASP A 65 -4.79 -6.76 -22.63
C ASP A 65 -3.67 -7.76 -23.00
N GLY A 66 -3.82 -9.01 -22.57
CA GLY A 66 -2.81 -10.06 -22.76
C GLY A 66 -2.52 -10.34 -24.22
N ARG A 67 -3.52 -10.21 -25.12
CA ARG A 67 -3.30 -10.40 -26.57
C ARG A 67 -2.47 -9.28 -27.18
N TRP A 68 -2.68 -8.05 -26.73
CA TRP A 68 -1.82 -6.94 -27.14
C TRP A 68 -0.42 -7.10 -26.57
N TYR A 69 -0.30 -7.47 -25.30
CA TYR A 69 1.00 -7.63 -24.63
C TYR A 69 1.85 -8.73 -25.27
N LYS A 70 1.29 -9.94 -25.49
CA LYS A 70 1.96 -11.04 -26.20
C LYS A 70 2.42 -10.64 -27.62
N ARG A 71 1.63 -9.84 -28.36
CA ARG A 71 2.05 -9.36 -29.68
C ARG A 71 3.20 -8.36 -29.64
N LYS A 72 3.33 -7.58 -28.56
CA LYS A 72 4.38 -6.57 -28.43
C LYS A 72 5.69 -7.16 -27.90
N TYR A 73 5.61 -8.07 -26.93
CA TYR A 73 6.77 -8.56 -26.17
C TYR A 73 7.09 -10.05 -26.38
N GLY A 74 6.27 -10.81 -27.12
CA GLY A 74 6.51 -12.23 -27.44
C GLY A 74 5.37 -13.15 -26.98
N GLY A 75 5.24 -14.30 -27.66
CA GLY A 75 4.12 -15.26 -27.44
C GLY A 75 3.99 -15.76 -26.00
N ASP A 76 5.10 -15.87 -25.29
CA ASP A 76 5.15 -16.40 -23.92
C ASP A 76 5.27 -15.28 -22.87
N ALA A 77 5.21 -14.01 -23.30
CA ALA A 77 5.49 -12.87 -22.43
C ALA A 77 4.54 -12.80 -21.22
N CYS A 78 3.24 -13.12 -21.37
CA CYS A 78 2.36 -13.16 -20.20
C CYS A 78 2.66 -14.32 -19.25
N ASP A 79 3.24 -15.41 -19.75
CA ASP A 79 3.46 -16.63 -18.98
C ASP A 79 4.73 -16.51 -18.13
N TRP A 80 5.70 -15.70 -18.57
CA TRP A 80 6.95 -15.44 -17.86
C TRP A 80 6.80 -14.50 -16.67
N TRP A 81 5.88 -13.54 -16.77
CA TRP A 81 5.71 -12.51 -15.76
C TRP A 81 4.58 -12.81 -14.78
N GLY A 82 3.80 -13.88 -15.00
CA GLY A 82 2.75 -14.39 -14.10
C GLY A 82 1.54 -13.46 -13.86
N SER A 83 1.64 -12.17 -14.19
CA SER A 83 0.78 -11.14 -13.62
C SER A 83 -0.01 -10.36 -14.66
N GLY A 84 -1.18 -9.87 -14.23
CA GLY A 84 -1.98 -8.83 -14.88
C GLY A 84 -2.61 -9.13 -16.25
N CYS A 85 -2.21 -10.18 -16.98
CA CYS A 85 -2.68 -10.46 -18.34
C CYS A 85 -4.09 -11.07 -18.35
N TYR A 86 -5.04 -10.35 -18.95
CA TYR A 86 -6.40 -10.83 -19.19
C TYR A 86 -6.68 -10.97 -20.70
N PHE A 87 -7.32 -12.08 -21.08
CA PHE A 87 -7.71 -12.34 -22.47
C PHE A 87 -9.23 -12.18 -22.62
N CYS A 88 -9.65 -11.10 -23.29
CA CYS A 88 -11.06 -10.91 -23.60
C CYS A 88 -11.67 -12.13 -24.32
N PRO A 89 -12.84 -12.61 -23.87
CA PRO A 89 -13.50 -13.76 -24.47
C PRO A 89 -13.90 -13.48 -25.92
N LYS A 90 -13.93 -14.53 -26.76
CA LYS A 90 -14.27 -14.42 -28.19
C LYS A 90 -15.64 -13.78 -28.42
N LYS A 91 -16.61 -14.03 -27.55
CA LYS A 91 -17.98 -13.48 -27.63
C LYS A 91 -18.03 -11.98 -27.34
N ALA A 92 -17.07 -11.44 -26.60
CA ALA A 92 -17.01 -10.03 -26.23
C ALA A 92 -15.56 -9.52 -26.30
N PRO A 93 -14.97 -9.40 -27.51
CA PRO A 93 -13.56 -9.09 -27.67
C PRO A 93 -13.21 -7.66 -27.23
N CYS A 94 -11.98 -7.46 -26.76
CA CYS A 94 -11.44 -6.15 -26.41
C CYS A 94 -11.23 -5.30 -27.68
N LYS A 95 -12.15 -4.38 -27.97
CA LYS A 95 -12.09 -3.49 -29.14
C LYS A 95 -11.65 -2.08 -28.75
N PHE A 96 -10.35 -1.80 -28.74
CA PHE A 96 -9.79 -0.48 -28.45
C PHE A 96 -9.89 0.53 -29.63
N LYS A 97 -10.92 0.42 -30.48
CA LYS A 97 -10.99 1.09 -31.79
C LYS A 97 -11.26 2.60 -31.70
N HIS A 98 -12.02 3.08 -30.72
CA HIS A 98 -12.33 4.51 -30.60
C HIS A 98 -11.86 5.08 -29.27
N ALA A 99 -11.42 6.34 -29.29
CA ALA A 99 -10.96 7.05 -28.09
C ALA A 99 -12.10 7.28 -27.08
N LYS A 100 -13.33 7.47 -27.57
CA LYS A 100 -14.54 7.66 -26.75
C LYS A 100 -14.93 6.44 -25.92
N ASP A 101 -14.42 5.25 -26.27
CA ASP A 101 -14.69 4.01 -25.55
C ASP A 101 -13.67 3.79 -24.41
N LYS A 102 -12.73 4.72 -24.22
CA LYS A 102 -11.66 4.62 -23.23
C LYS A 102 -11.92 5.57 -22.07
N ILE A 103 -11.90 5.03 -20.86
CA ILE A 103 -11.93 5.82 -19.63
C ILE A 103 -10.49 5.99 -19.14
N LYS A 104 -10.19 7.16 -18.55
CA LYS A 104 -8.91 7.45 -17.89
C LYS A 104 -9.13 7.39 -16.38
N ASP A 105 -8.38 6.55 -15.69
CA ASP A 105 -8.25 6.54 -14.23
C ASP A 105 -6.85 7.03 -13.87
N ASP A 106 -6.73 7.85 -12.82
CA ASP A 106 -5.46 8.42 -12.34
C ASP A 106 -5.02 7.75 -11.03
N PHE A 107 -3.71 7.48 -10.89
CA PHE A 107 -3.08 6.87 -9.71
C PHE A 107 -2.50 7.90 -8.76
N ALA A 108 -2.13 7.46 -7.55
CA ALA A 108 -1.54 8.29 -6.49
C ALA A 108 -0.26 9.04 -6.93
N ASP A 109 0.58 8.40 -7.72
CA ASP A 109 1.86 8.87 -8.25
C ASP A 109 1.74 9.82 -9.47
N ASN A 110 0.52 10.18 -9.87
CA ASN A 110 0.20 10.91 -11.10
C ASN A 110 0.36 10.11 -12.40
N SER A 111 0.62 8.81 -12.33
CA SER A 111 0.41 7.93 -13.47
C SER A 111 -1.09 7.80 -13.76
N SER A 112 -1.42 7.24 -14.93
CA SER A 112 -2.82 7.04 -15.31
C SER A 112 -2.99 5.80 -16.16
N ILE A 113 -4.11 5.11 -16.00
CA ILE A 113 -4.54 4.06 -16.93
C ILE A 113 -5.60 4.63 -17.84
N LYS A 114 -5.43 4.46 -19.15
CA LYS A 114 -6.56 4.49 -20.09
C LYS A 114 -6.92 3.08 -20.48
N GLY A 115 -8.18 2.72 -20.33
CA GLY A 115 -8.65 1.36 -20.57
C GLY A 115 -10.08 1.31 -21.09
N LEU A 116 -10.47 0.13 -21.54
CA LEU A 116 -11.82 -0.21 -21.93
C LEU A 116 -12.56 -0.70 -20.66
N PRO A 117 -13.66 -0.06 -20.24
CA PRO A 117 -14.47 -0.56 -19.14
C PRO A 117 -15.14 -1.88 -19.54
N ARG A 118 -15.21 -2.80 -18.59
CA ARG A 118 -15.79 -4.13 -18.74
C ARG A 118 -16.55 -4.50 -17.49
N THR A 119 -17.49 -5.42 -17.66
CA THR A 119 -18.13 -6.16 -16.58
C THR A 119 -17.82 -7.63 -16.78
N GLY A 120 -17.50 -8.34 -15.70
CA GLY A 120 -17.20 -9.76 -15.72
C GLY A 120 -17.33 -10.36 -14.34
N ALA A 121 -17.34 -11.69 -14.29
CA ALA A 121 -17.50 -12.45 -13.06
C ALA A 121 -16.15 -12.52 -12.32
N LEU A 122 -16.08 -11.93 -11.14
CA LEU A 122 -14.93 -12.00 -10.23
C LEU A 122 -15.16 -13.11 -9.20
N VAL A 123 -14.19 -14.00 -9.06
CA VAL A 123 -14.11 -14.98 -7.98
C VAL A 123 -12.92 -14.61 -7.10
N MET A 124 -13.16 -14.60 -5.79
CA MET A 124 -12.16 -14.38 -4.74
C MET A 124 -12.27 -15.54 -3.75
N ASP A 125 -11.16 -15.89 -3.11
CA ASP A 125 -10.96 -17.09 -2.26
C ASP A 125 -12.25 -17.70 -1.65
N GLY A 126 -12.78 -18.76 -2.28
CA GLY A 126 -13.94 -19.52 -1.78
C GLY A 126 -15.31 -18.85 -1.90
N HIS A 127 -15.42 -17.70 -2.56
CA HIS A 127 -16.69 -16.98 -2.77
C HIS A 127 -17.29 -17.24 -4.15
N GLU A 128 -18.63 -17.21 -4.21
CA GLU A 128 -19.38 -17.31 -5.46
C GLU A 128 -19.02 -16.18 -6.45
N PRO A 129 -19.01 -16.47 -7.77
CA PRO A 129 -18.73 -15.47 -8.78
C PRO A 129 -19.64 -14.25 -8.67
N THR A 130 -19.04 -13.05 -8.66
CA THR A 130 -19.76 -11.78 -8.55
C THR A 130 -19.44 -10.87 -9.73
N ASP A 131 -20.46 -10.34 -10.40
CA ASP A 131 -20.27 -9.37 -11.47
C ASP A 131 -19.70 -8.05 -10.94
N VAL A 132 -18.51 -7.68 -11.42
CA VAL A 132 -17.81 -6.43 -11.07
C VAL A 132 -17.38 -5.66 -12.32
N ASN A 133 -17.17 -4.36 -12.15
CA ASN A 133 -16.64 -3.51 -13.21
C ASN A 133 -15.11 -3.40 -13.11
N PHE A 134 -14.42 -3.70 -14.20
CA PHE A 134 -12.95 -3.63 -14.28
C PHE A 134 -12.51 -2.95 -15.59
N MET A 135 -11.23 -2.58 -15.66
CA MET A 135 -10.63 -1.93 -16.81
C MET A 135 -9.68 -2.87 -17.51
N VAL A 136 -9.76 -2.97 -18.83
CA VAL A 136 -8.72 -3.60 -19.63
C VAL A 136 -7.88 -2.52 -20.30
N SER A 137 -6.58 -2.49 -20.05
CA SER A 137 -5.67 -1.47 -20.57
C SER A 137 -4.60 -2.05 -21.50
N ARG A 138 -3.88 -1.17 -22.19
CA ARG A 138 -2.65 -1.50 -22.92
C ARG A 138 -1.51 -0.70 -22.30
N HIS A 139 -0.35 -1.34 -22.14
CA HIS A 139 0.81 -0.82 -21.42
C HIS A 139 1.34 0.53 -21.90
N THR A 140 1.08 0.94 -23.15
CA THR A 140 1.51 2.25 -23.69
C THR A 140 0.90 3.47 -22.98
N VAL A 141 0.13 3.26 -21.91
CA VAL A 141 -0.48 4.31 -21.11
C VAL A 141 0.07 4.32 -19.67
N TRP A 142 0.86 3.33 -19.28
CA TRP A 142 1.46 3.21 -17.96
C TRP A 142 2.80 3.96 -18.05
N THR A 143 3.01 4.96 -17.20
CA THR A 143 4.13 5.89 -17.34
C THR A 143 5.48 5.31 -16.93
N ASP A 144 5.50 4.09 -16.40
CA ASP A 144 6.73 3.44 -16.00
C ASP A 144 7.31 2.61 -17.15
N ASN A 145 8.61 2.81 -17.38
CA ASN A 145 9.45 2.10 -18.36
C ASN A 145 9.58 0.59 -18.07
N GLU A 146 8.75 0.04 -17.20
CA GLU A 146 8.78 -1.35 -16.84
C GLU A 146 8.28 -2.18 -18.01
N THR A 147 8.88 -3.35 -18.19
CA THR A 147 8.45 -4.29 -19.23
C THR A 147 7.34 -5.20 -18.72
N THR A 148 7.09 -5.22 -17.42
CA THR A 148 6.23 -6.20 -16.73
C THR A 148 4.74 -5.86 -16.94
N PRO A 149 3.90 -6.83 -17.34
CA PRO A 149 2.47 -6.62 -17.46
C PRO A 149 1.87 -6.64 -16.05
N TRP A 150 1.58 -5.47 -15.50
CA TRP A 150 0.87 -5.43 -14.23
C TRP A 150 -0.65 -5.33 -14.44
N GLY A 151 -1.38 -5.76 -13.43
CA GLY A 151 -2.78 -5.44 -13.19
C GLY A 151 -2.88 -4.87 -11.78
N PHE A 152 -3.99 -4.22 -11.45
CA PHE A 152 -4.17 -3.57 -10.15
C PHE A 152 -5.43 -4.06 -9.45
N PHE A 153 -5.26 -4.42 -8.18
CA PHE A 153 -6.31 -4.68 -7.21
C PHE A 153 -6.43 -3.46 -6.30
N GLY A 154 -7.36 -2.56 -6.63
CA GLY A 154 -7.58 -1.33 -5.89
C GLY A 154 -8.39 -1.54 -4.62
N ILE A 155 -7.85 -1.10 -3.48
CA ILE A 155 -8.54 -1.14 -2.17
C ILE A 155 -9.00 0.24 -1.69
N SER A 156 -8.77 1.28 -2.50
CA SER A 156 -9.21 2.63 -2.15
C SER A 156 -10.71 2.84 -2.34
N CYS A 157 -11.26 3.82 -1.63
CA CYS A 157 -12.67 4.17 -1.73
C CYS A 157 -12.98 4.95 -3.03
N SER A 158 -14.25 5.03 -3.40
CA SER A 158 -14.65 5.91 -4.49
C SER A 158 -14.37 7.38 -4.11
N PRO A 159 -13.64 8.15 -4.93
CA PRO A 159 -13.47 9.58 -4.69
C PRO A 159 -14.82 10.33 -4.83
N PRO A 160 -15.05 11.42 -4.09
CA PRO A 160 -16.24 12.25 -4.26
C PRO A 160 -16.39 12.74 -5.71
N GLY A 161 -17.61 12.70 -6.25
CA GLY A 161 -17.92 13.18 -7.60
C GLY A 161 -17.53 12.25 -8.74
N VAL A 162 -16.93 11.09 -8.47
CA VAL A 162 -16.68 10.06 -9.49
C VAL A 162 -17.92 9.17 -9.65
N THR A 163 -18.32 8.92 -10.90
CA THR A 163 -19.51 8.12 -11.24
C THR A 163 -19.27 6.62 -11.11
N ARG A 164 -18.02 6.18 -11.23
CA ARG A 164 -17.64 4.78 -11.10
C ARG A 164 -17.45 4.41 -9.63
N GLN A 165 -18.12 3.33 -9.23
CA GLN A 165 -18.00 2.76 -7.89
C GLN A 165 -16.69 1.99 -7.74
N SER A 166 -16.11 2.08 -6.55
CA SER A 166 -14.97 1.27 -6.14
C SER A 166 -15.31 -0.21 -6.12
N LEU A 167 -14.26 -1.03 -6.14
CA LEU A 167 -14.40 -2.47 -5.97
C LEU A 167 -15.09 -2.76 -4.64
N LEU A 168 -14.62 -2.17 -3.54
CA LEU A 168 -15.18 -2.39 -2.21
C LEU A 168 -16.66 -1.96 -2.11
N ASP A 169 -17.03 -0.84 -2.71
CA ASP A 169 -18.44 -0.41 -2.82
C ASP A 169 -19.29 -1.43 -3.59
N THR A 170 -18.75 -1.97 -4.68
CA THR A 170 -19.43 -2.97 -5.50
C THR A 170 -19.66 -4.25 -4.70
N LEU A 171 -18.63 -4.77 -4.03
CA LEU A 171 -18.70 -5.98 -3.22
C LEU A 171 -19.69 -5.83 -2.06
N PHE A 172 -19.71 -4.67 -1.41
CA PHE A 172 -20.66 -4.38 -0.33
C PHE A 172 -22.10 -4.35 -0.84
N ARG A 173 -22.38 -3.63 -1.94
CA ARG A 173 -23.74 -3.56 -2.53
C ARG A 173 -24.23 -4.91 -3.06
N LYS A 174 -23.32 -5.76 -3.50
CA LYS A 174 -23.59 -7.13 -3.93
C LYS A 174 -23.69 -8.11 -2.75
N ASN A 175 -23.56 -7.63 -1.51
CA ASN A 175 -23.64 -8.45 -0.29
C ASN A 175 -22.59 -9.57 -0.25
N VAL A 176 -21.43 -9.34 -0.89
CA VAL A 176 -20.24 -10.20 -0.83
C VAL A 176 -19.49 -9.93 0.47
N VAL A 177 -19.32 -8.65 0.82
CA VAL A 177 -18.78 -8.21 2.11
C VAL A 177 -19.86 -7.48 2.90
N GLY A 178 -19.83 -7.63 4.22
CA GLY A 178 -20.83 -7.03 5.12
C GLY A 178 -20.54 -5.57 5.45
N ARG A 179 -19.35 -5.05 5.12
CA ARG A 179 -18.91 -3.69 5.46
C ARG A 179 -17.98 -3.08 4.41
N LEU A 180 -17.97 -1.76 4.36
CA LEU A 180 -17.02 -0.95 3.58
C LEU A 180 -15.72 -0.77 4.37
N SER A 181 -15.01 -1.87 4.63
CA SER A 181 -13.72 -1.88 5.33
C SER A 181 -12.73 -2.81 4.67
N TYR A 182 -11.44 -2.59 4.92
CA TYR A 182 -10.41 -3.57 4.65
C TYR A 182 -9.38 -3.58 5.79
N THR A 183 -8.74 -4.72 6.01
CA THR A 183 -7.58 -4.87 6.88
C THR A 183 -6.43 -5.43 6.07
N LEU A 184 -5.24 -4.84 6.23
CA LEU A 184 -4.02 -5.42 5.71
C LEU A 184 -3.13 -5.84 6.87
N ARG A 185 -2.86 -7.15 6.98
CA ARG A 185 -1.96 -7.75 7.97
C ARG A 185 -0.70 -8.22 7.26
N THR A 186 0.40 -7.48 7.40
CA THR A 186 1.65 -7.81 6.71
C THR A 186 2.61 -8.59 7.62
N ASN A 187 3.27 -9.57 7.04
CA ASN A 187 4.41 -10.27 7.60
C ASN A 187 5.61 -9.88 6.75
N THR A 188 6.36 -8.86 7.17
CA THR A 188 7.56 -8.46 6.42
C THR A 188 8.70 -9.44 6.72
N SER A 189 9.14 -10.17 5.69
CA SER A 189 10.48 -10.77 5.67
C SER A 189 11.49 -9.65 5.36
N GLN A 190 12.69 -9.70 5.94
CA GLN A 190 13.74 -8.70 5.69
C GLN A 190 14.25 -8.69 4.24
N ASP A 191 13.95 -9.76 3.48
CA ASP A 191 14.45 -9.97 2.12
C ASP A 191 13.40 -9.73 1.03
N ALA A 192 12.17 -9.31 1.38
CA ALA A 192 11.10 -9.11 0.42
C ALA A 192 11.05 -7.65 -0.08
N ASP A 193 11.11 -7.46 -1.40
CA ASP A 193 10.98 -6.15 -2.04
C ASP A 193 9.55 -5.59 -1.95
N PHE A 194 8.57 -6.45 -1.63
CA PHE A 194 7.16 -6.11 -1.52
C PHE A 194 6.50 -6.71 -0.27
N ILE A 195 5.32 -6.19 0.07
CA ILE A 195 4.55 -6.66 1.22
C ILE A 195 3.98 -8.06 0.99
N SER A 196 4.13 -8.94 1.97
CA SER A 196 3.39 -10.22 2.01
C SER A 196 2.53 -10.29 3.26
N GLY A 197 1.45 -11.06 3.24
CA GLY A 197 0.51 -11.15 4.35
C GLY A 197 -0.90 -11.53 3.92
N HIS A 198 -1.89 -10.91 4.55
CA HIS A 198 -3.31 -11.15 4.27
C HIS A 198 -4.07 -9.84 4.14
N LEU A 199 -4.90 -9.76 3.10
CA LEU A 199 -5.90 -8.73 2.90
C LEU A 199 -7.26 -9.31 3.30
N THR A 200 -7.94 -8.67 4.25
CA THR A 200 -9.32 -9.00 4.60
C THR A 200 -10.24 -7.85 4.21
N LEU A 201 -11.27 -8.13 3.43
CA LEU A 201 -12.32 -7.19 3.05
C LEU A 201 -13.54 -7.40 3.96
N GLY A 202 -14.16 -6.31 4.42
CA GLY A 202 -15.36 -6.32 5.26
C GLY A 202 -15.12 -6.65 6.74
N GLU A 203 -13.87 -6.70 7.19
CA GLU A 203 -13.54 -7.05 8.59
C GLU A 203 -14.14 -6.04 9.59
N THR A 204 -14.47 -6.56 10.77
CA THR A 204 -14.90 -5.77 11.94
C THR A 204 -13.82 -5.89 13.01
N ILE A 205 -13.37 -4.75 13.55
CA ILE A 205 -12.65 -4.77 14.82
C ILE A 205 -13.66 -5.05 15.93
N ASN A 206 -13.42 -6.11 16.70
CA ASN A 206 -14.15 -6.37 17.93
C ASN A 206 -13.86 -5.24 18.94
N GLU A 207 -14.87 -4.79 19.69
CA GLU A 207 -14.71 -3.72 20.69
C GLU A 207 -13.63 -4.05 21.73
N SER A 208 -13.46 -5.34 22.06
CA SER A 208 -12.40 -5.84 22.94
C SER A 208 -10.99 -5.65 22.39
N GLU A 209 -10.83 -5.55 21.07
CA GLU A 209 -9.56 -5.34 20.38
C GLU A 209 -9.34 -3.87 20.00
N ALA A 210 -10.36 -3.02 20.10
CA ALA A 210 -10.30 -1.61 19.70
C ALA A 210 -9.15 -0.84 20.38
N GLY A 211 -8.82 -1.19 21.63
CA GLY A 211 -7.69 -0.60 22.36
C GLY A 211 -6.30 -0.90 21.79
N GLN A 212 -6.19 -1.84 20.84
CA GLN A 212 -4.92 -2.21 20.17
C GLN A 212 -4.65 -1.39 18.91
N TYR A 213 -5.63 -0.63 18.42
CA TYR A 213 -5.54 0.13 17.18
C TYR A 213 -5.35 1.60 17.46
N ILE A 214 -4.64 2.29 16.55
CA ILE A 214 -4.62 3.74 16.53
C ILE A 214 -5.47 4.23 15.38
N TYR A 215 -6.45 5.07 15.71
CA TYR A 215 -7.39 5.64 14.75
C TYR A 215 -6.95 7.05 14.36
N THR A 216 -7.17 7.41 13.10
CA THR A 216 -6.87 8.73 12.56
C THR A 216 -7.90 9.10 11.51
N LYS A 217 -7.98 10.40 11.17
CA LYS A 217 -8.97 10.91 10.22
C LYS A 217 -8.54 10.61 8.79
N PHE A 218 -9.49 10.15 7.98
CA PHE A 218 -9.30 9.94 6.55
C PHE A 218 -9.33 11.25 5.77
N VAL A 219 -8.53 11.33 4.70
CA VAL A 219 -8.48 12.52 3.84
C VAL A 219 -8.67 12.14 2.37
N PHE A 220 -9.72 12.67 1.76
CA PHE A 220 -9.87 12.62 0.30
C PHE A 220 -9.06 13.74 -0.34
N SER A 221 -8.37 13.46 -1.44
CA SER A 221 -7.76 14.53 -2.24
C SER A 221 -8.85 15.19 -3.09
N PRO A 222 -9.26 16.44 -2.81
CA PRO A 222 -10.40 17.06 -3.49
C PRO A 222 -10.10 17.36 -4.98
N SER A 223 -8.82 17.53 -5.31
CA SER A 223 -8.35 18.06 -6.58
C SER A 223 -7.99 16.99 -7.62
N HIS A 224 -7.86 15.72 -7.24
CA HIS A 224 -7.25 14.71 -8.11
C HIS A 224 -8.18 13.55 -8.49
N HIS A 225 -9.45 13.55 -8.08
CA HIS A 225 -10.31 12.36 -8.18
C HIS A 225 -9.61 11.12 -7.57
N ARG A 226 -8.89 11.30 -6.47
CA ARG A 226 -8.16 10.25 -5.75
C ARG A 226 -8.72 10.11 -4.35
N ALA A 227 -8.97 8.88 -3.93
CA ALA A 227 -9.06 8.54 -2.53
C ALA A 227 -7.68 8.00 -2.13
N LEU A 228 -7.01 8.70 -1.21
CA LEU A 228 -5.72 8.27 -0.69
C LEU A 228 -5.90 7.97 0.78
N THR A 229 -5.45 6.80 1.20
CA THR A 229 -5.39 6.50 2.62
C THR A 229 -4.27 7.34 3.22
N ALA A 230 -4.65 8.38 3.95
CA ALA A 230 -3.71 9.32 4.52
C ALA A 230 -3.95 9.55 6.00
N VAL A 231 -2.85 9.79 6.70
CA VAL A 231 -2.78 10.03 8.14
C VAL A 231 -2.14 11.38 8.37
N PHE A 232 -2.72 12.19 9.25
CA PHE A 232 -2.07 13.42 9.69
C PHE A 232 -0.88 13.09 10.59
N VAL A 233 0.29 13.60 10.21
CA VAL A 233 1.52 13.54 10.99
C VAL A 233 1.87 14.95 11.44
N TYR A 234 1.66 15.22 12.71
CA TYR A 234 1.85 16.53 13.31
C TYR A 234 3.33 16.87 13.56
N SER A 235 4.15 15.84 13.77
CA SER A 235 5.59 16.00 13.83
C SER A 235 6.33 14.71 13.51
N LEU A 236 7.53 14.89 12.97
CA LEU A 236 8.53 13.84 12.80
C LEU A 236 9.64 14.06 13.82
N GLY A 237 10.06 12.99 14.49
CA GLY A 237 11.14 13.04 15.48
C GLY A 237 12.09 11.86 15.39
N LEU A 238 13.34 12.09 15.77
CA LEU A 238 14.35 11.04 15.93
C LEU A 238 14.55 10.72 17.42
N PHE A 239 14.26 9.47 17.79
CA PHE A 239 14.32 8.96 19.15
C PHE A 239 15.56 8.07 19.33
N ASP A 240 16.04 7.95 20.56
CA ASP A 240 17.04 6.93 20.90
C ASP A 240 16.41 5.53 20.98
N GLU A 241 17.24 4.50 21.20
CA GLU A 241 16.78 3.11 21.30
C GLU A 241 15.85 2.87 22.50
N ALA A 242 16.02 3.65 23.58
CA ALA A 242 15.15 3.63 24.75
C ALA A 242 13.80 4.33 24.47
N GLY A 243 13.64 4.93 23.29
CA GLY A 243 12.43 5.61 22.88
C GLY A 243 12.27 6.99 23.50
N ASN A 244 13.34 7.56 24.06
CA ASN A 244 13.39 8.94 24.54
C ASN A 244 13.75 9.87 23.38
N LEU A 245 13.16 11.07 23.38
CA LEU A 245 13.60 12.14 22.48
C LEU A 245 15.05 12.51 22.82
N LYS A 246 15.92 12.53 21.82
CA LYS A 246 17.30 13.01 22.01
C LYS A 246 17.30 14.51 22.31
N SER A 247 17.47 14.84 23.60
CA SER A 247 17.78 16.17 24.16
C SER A 247 16.67 17.25 24.06
N LYS A 248 16.82 18.34 24.83
CA LYS A 248 15.91 19.50 24.90
C LYS A 248 15.74 20.26 23.57
N GLU A 249 16.50 19.89 22.54
CA GLU A 249 16.35 20.26 21.13
C GLU A 249 16.09 19.01 20.27
N GLY A 250 15.18 18.14 20.71
CA GLY A 250 14.76 17.00 19.88
C GLY A 250 14.28 17.54 18.55
N LEU A 251 15.00 17.22 17.46
CA LEU A 251 14.70 17.61 16.08
C LEU A 251 13.30 17.11 15.73
N THR A 252 12.33 17.89 16.19
CA THR A 252 10.91 17.74 15.99
C THR A 252 10.65 18.67 14.84
N HIS A 253 10.65 18.13 13.63
CA HIS A 253 10.29 18.94 12.48
C HIS A 253 8.77 19.17 12.56
N ARG A 254 8.40 20.35 13.03
CA ARG A 254 7.05 20.89 12.93
C ARG A 254 7.06 21.83 11.72
N GLY A 255 6.38 21.44 10.65
CA GLY A 255 6.08 22.37 9.58
C GLY A 255 5.10 23.44 10.08
N PRO A 256 4.81 24.48 9.29
CA PRO A 256 3.73 25.44 9.58
C PRO A 256 2.30 24.82 9.57
N GLY A 257 2.20 23.49 9.56
CA GLY A 257 0.98 22.68 9.64
C GLY A 257 1.32 21.19 9.82
N SER A 258 0.29 20.34 9.91
CA SER A 258 0.45 18.88 9.87
C SER A 258 0.85 18.41 8.47
N TYR A 259 1.71 17.40 8.40
CA TYR A 259 2.02 16.68 7.17
C TYR A 259 0.93 15.65 6.91
N LEU A 260 0.62 15.43 5.63
CA LEU A 260 -0.27 14.36 5.21
C LEU A 260 0.60 13.19 4.75
N ALA A 261 0.63 12.10 5.53
CA ALA A 261 1.38 10.90 5.20
C ALA A 261 0.46 9.90 4.50
N ILE A 262 0.81 9.51 3.29
CA ILE A 262 0.04 8.53 2.50
C ILE A 262 0.51 7.12 2.88
N VAL A 263 -0.44 6.23 3.12
CA VAL A 263 -0.20 4.79 3.30
C VAL A 263 -0.29 4.14 1.92
N ASP A 264 0.86 3.78 1.37
CA ASP A 264 1.01 3.33 -0.01
C ASP A 264 1.54 1.90 -0.09
N THR A 265 0.70 0.95 -0.53
CA THR A 265 1.08 -0.46 -0.74
C THR A 265 1.92 -0.68 -2.00
N GLY A 266 1.96 0.30 -2.91
CA GLY A 266 2.78 0.27 -4.10
C GLY A 266 4.25 0.61 -3.84
N THR A 267 4.61 1.06 -2.64
CA THR A 267 5.99 1.48 -2.34
C THR A 267 6.75 0.47 -1.49
N ASN A 268 8.03 0.30 -1.77
CA ASN A 268 8.95 -0.58 -1.04
C ASN A 268 9.75 0.16 0.06
N GLY A 269 9.32 1.36 0.45
CA GLY A 269 9.98 2.10 1.52
C GLY A 269 9.30 3.41 1.87
N LEU A 270 9.86 4.09 2.88
CA LEU A 270 9.29 5.32 3.41
C LEU A 270 9.88 6.55 2.71
N TYR A 271 9.03 7.26 1.96
CA TYR A 271 9.38 8.54 1.36
C TYR A 271 9.16 9.68 2.36
N LEU A 272 10.26 10.33 2.75
CA LEU A 272 10.23 11.44 3.70
C LEU A 272 10.23 12.77 2.94
N PRO A 273 9.55 13.81 3.45
CA PRO A 273 9.64 15.15 2.88
C PRO A 273 11.11 15.60 2.86
N ARG A 274 11.47 16.51 1.95
CA ARG A 274 12.81 17.14 1.87
C ARG A 274 13.09 17.98 3.12
N LEU A 275 13.37 17.30 4.21
CA LEU A 275 13.83 17.81 5.48
C LEU A 275 15.23 17.24 5.70
N ASN A 276 16.06 17.96 6.48
CA ASN A 276 17.38 17.49 6.89
C ASN A 276 17.36 16.21 7.77
N LEU A 277 16.20 15.55 7.90
CA LEU A 277 15.97 14.36 8.71
C LEU A 277 16.89 13.20 8.32
N VAL A 278 17.07 12.92 7.02
CA VAL A 278 18.01 11.87 6.57
C VAL A 278 19.44 12.26 6.96
N GLU A 279 19.81 13.52 6.80
CA GLU A 279 21.14 14.00 7.21
C GLU A 279 21.33 13.90 8.72
N ASP A 280 20.29 14.16 9.51
CA ASP A 280 20.30 14.03 10.96
C ASP A 280 20.40 12.58 11.42
N MET A 281 19.69 11.66 10.74
CA MET A 281 19.88 10.23 10.94
C MET A 281 21.33 9.83 10.68
N LEU A 282 21.92 10.33 9.58
CA LEU A 282 23.31 10.05 9.22
C LEU A 282 24.31 10.66 10.21
N ARG A 283 24.10 11.89 10.67
CA ARG A 283 24.91 12.53 11.72
C ARG A 283 24.86 11.72 13.02
N SER A 284 23.67 11.27 13.42
CA SER A 284 23.47 10.45 14.61
C SER A 284 24.18 9.11 14.51
N LEU A 285 24.08 8.44 13.35
CA LEU A 285 24.79 7.20 13.03
C LEU A 285 26.31 7.38 13.16
N GLN A 286 26.87 8.38 12.47
CA GLN A 286 28.30 8.67 12.50
C GLN A 286 28.80 8.96 13.92
N ALA A 287 28.06 9.76 14.70
CA ALA A 287 28.43 10.07 16.07
C ALA A 287 28.45 8.83 16.97
N LYS A 288 27.47 7.93 16.84
CA LYS A 288 27.42 6.68 17.62
C LYS A 288 28.56 5.72 17.22
N LEU A 289 28.84 5.57 15.92
CA LEU A 289 29.94 4.73 15.44
C LEU A 289 31.30 5.24 15.91
N ARG A 290 31.53 6.56 15.88
CA ARG A 290 32.77 7.17 16.43
C ARG A 290 32.95 6.87 17.91
N ARG A 291 31.88 7.00 18.72
CA ARG A 291 31.91 6.66 20.15
C ARG A 291 32.21 5.18 20.40
N LYS A 292 31.92 4.29 19.44
CA LYS A 292 32.27 2.87 19.48
C LYS A 292 33.65 2.55 18.92
N GLY A 293 34.46 3.56 18.58
CA GLY A 293 35.84 3.39 18.13
C GLY A 293 36.00 3.08 16.64
N TYR A 294 34.98 3.26 15.81
CA TYR A 294 35.10 3.05 14.37
C TYR A 294 35.93 4.19 13.73
N SER A 295 36.91 3.83 12.88
CA SER A 295 37.68 4.77 12.07
C SER A 295 36.79 5.53 11.08
N LYS A 296 37.24 6.72 10.64
CA LYS A 296 36.52 7.55 9.66
C LYS A 296 36.27 6.80 8.33
N GLU A 297 37.26 6.04 7.88
CA GLU A 297 37.24 5.24 6.65
C GLU A 297 36.21 4.11 6.76
N ARG A 298 36.18 3.41 7.90
CA ARG A 298 35.16 2.38 8.15
C ARG A 298 33.75 2.99 8.21
N ILE A 299 33.59 4.15 8.85
CA ILE A 299 32.28 4.83 8.95
C ILE A 299 31.72 5.22 7.58
N SER A 300 32.55 5.74 6.67
CA SER A 300 32.09 6.12 5.31
C SER A 300 31.66 4.92 4.46
N GLN A 301 32.03 3.70 4.86
CA GLN A 301 31.61 2.47 4.21
C GLN A 301 30.34 1.86 4.83
N MET A 302 29.75 2.48 5.86
CA MET A 302 28.58 1.93 6.58
C MET A 302 27.24 2.20 5.90
N TRP A 303 27.21 3.11 4.94
CA TRP A 303 26.02 3.37 4.15
C TRP A 303 26.37 3.57 2.68
N ARG A 304 25.35 3.84 1.86
CA ARG A 304 25.40 4.56 0.59
C ARG A 304 24.00 5.02 0.22
N ARG A 305 23.87 6.10 -0.55
CA ARG A 305 22.63 6.39 -1.27
C ARG A 305 22.69 5.73 -2.64
N ASP A 306 21.63 5.05 -3.04
CA ASP A 306 21.54 4.53 -4.40
C ASP A 306 21.00 5.58 -5.39
N ARG A 307 20.82 5.17 -6.64
CA ARG A 307 20.34 6.03 -7.73
C ARG A 307 18.89 6.49 -7.54
N ASN A 308 18.10 5.72 -6.79
CA ASN A 308 16.69 6.00 -6.50
C ASN A 308 16.55 6.86 -5.23
N GLY A 309 17.66 7.18 -4.56
CA GLY A 309 17.69 8.00 -3.36
C GLY A 309 17.50 7.21 -2.07
N PHE A 310 17.38 5.87 -2.12
CA PHE A 310 17.28 5.05 -0.92
C PHE A 310 18.60 5.01 -0.17
N LEU A 311 18.49 5.10 1.16
CA LEU A 311 19.62 4.96 2.06
C LEU A 311 19.86 3.48 2.37
N ASN A 312 20.89 2.92 1.75
CA ASN A 312 21.34 1.57 2.02
C ASN A 312 22.32 1.60 3.19
N VAL A 313 22.04 0.89 4.28
CA VAL A 313 22.88 0.83 5.49
C VAL A 313 23.34 -0.61 5.70
N LYS A 314 24.63 -0.81 5.99
CA LYS A 314 25.14 -2.15 6.31
C LYS A 314 24.47 -2.69 7.57
N VAL A 315 24.19 -3.99 7.59
CA VAL A 315 23.52 -4.67 8.73
C VAL A 315 24.20 -4.36 10.07
N GLU A 316 25.53 -4.34 10.12
CA GLU A 316 26.30 -4.02 11.34
C GLU A 316 26.11 -2.57 11.83
N ALA A 317 25.64 -1.67 10.96
CA ALA A 317 25.39 -0.27 11.25
C ALA A 317 23.91 0.02 11.63
N VAL A 318 22.99 -0.92 11.40
CA VAL A 318 21.53 -0.72 11.58
C VAL A 318 21.16 -0.37 13.01
N SER A 319 21.73 -1.06 14.01
CA SER A 319 21.46 -0.77 15.43
C SER A 319 21.91 0.63 15.86
N PHE A 320 22.81 1.27 15.10
CA PHE A 320 23.25 2.62 15.42
C PHE A 320 22.31 3.70 14.87
N LEU A 321 21.37 3.38 13.98
CA LEU A 321 20.38 4.35 13.52
C LEU A 321 19.44 4.78 14.67
N PRO A 322 18.87 5.99 14.63
CA PRO A 322 17.82 6.40 15.54
C PRO A 322 16.47 5.75 15.19
N VAL A 323 15.56 5.69 16.15
CA VAL A 323 14.16 5.30 15.90
C VAL A 323 13.43 6.50 15.29
N LEU A 324 12.74 6.31 14.17
CA LEU A 324 11.88 7.34 13.58
C LEU A 324 10.52 7.31 14.27
N GLY A 325 10.06 8.45 14.78
CA GLY A 325 8.73 8.59 15.36
C GLY A 325 7.86 9.54 14.54
N LEU A 326 6.62 9.12 14.30
CA LEU A 326 5.58 9.88 13.63
C LEU A 326 4.49 10.18 14.64
N ALA A 327 4.37 11.45 15.06
CA ALA A 327 3.30 11.87 15.96
C ALA A 327 2.00 12.07 15.18
N ILE A 328 0.98 11.27 15.48
CA ILE A 328 -0.28 11.23 14.74
C ILE A 328 -1.44 11.91 15.48
N THR A 329 -1.20 12.43 16.68
CA THR A 329 -2.09 13.36 17.39
C THR A 329 -1.31 14.56 17.91
N GLU A 330 -2.01 15.66 18.22
CA GLU A 330 -1.41 16.87 18.80
C GLU A 330 -1.25 16.80 20.33
N GLY A 331 -0.31 17.58 20.85
CA GLY A 331 -0.22 17.88 22.29
C GLY A 331 0.71 16.97 23.12
N PRO A 332 0.76 17.18 24.45
CA PRO A 332 1.71 16.52 25.36
C PRO A 332 1.51 15.00 25.53
N GLY A 333 0.37 14.47 25.09
CA GLY A 333 0.04 13.04 25.06
C GLY A 333 -0.04 12.47 23.64
N ALA A 334 0.69 13.07 22.70
CA ALA A 334 0.68 12.65 21.30
C ALA A 334 0.96 11.16 21.15
N LEU A 335 0.12 10.47 20.38
CA LEU A 335 0.35 9.09 19.97
C LEU A 335 1.47 9.10 18.93
N VAL A 336 2.53 8.33 19.19
CA VAL A 336 3.71 8.27 18.32
C VAL A 336 3.87 6.87 17.75
N VAL A 337 3.74 6.76 16.43
CA VAL A 337 4.10 5.54 15.70
C VAL A 337 5.61 5.49 15.58
N LYS A 338 6.24 4.47 16.20
CA LYS A 338 7.70 4.28 16.20
C LYS A 338 8.11 3.24 15.17
N ILE A 339 8.96 3.65 14.22
CA ILE A 339 9.62 2.80 13.22
C ILE A 339 11.06 2.59 13.67
N ARG A 340 11.37 1.35 14.05
CA ARG A 340 12.72 0.97 14.50
C ARG A 340 13.61 0.68 13.29
N PRO A 341 14.93 0.94 13.36
CA PRO A 341 15.86 0.75 12.24
C PRO A 341 15.88 -0.61 11.53
N LYS A 342 15.42 -1.66 12.19
CA LYS A 342 15.36 -3.01 11.62
C LYS A 342 14.21 -3.21 10.60
N HIS A 343 13.31 -2.22 10.53
CA HIS A 343 12.21 -2.08 9.59
C HIS A 343 12.51 -0.86 8.73
#